data_AF-A0A0U3AGM3-F1
#
_entry.id   AF-A0A0U3AGM3-F1
#
_cell.length_a   1.000
_cell.length_b   1.000
_cell.length_c   1.000
_cell.angle_alpha   90.00
_cell.angle_beta   90.00
_cell.angle_gamma   90.00
#
_symmetry.space_group_name_H-M   'P 1'
#
loop_
_entity.id
_entity.type
_entity.pdbx_description
1 polymer ?
#
loop_
_entity_poly.entity_id
_entity_poly.type
_entity_poly.pdbx_seq_one_letter_code
_entity_poly.pdbx_strand_id
1 'polypeptide(L)'
;MVIMGVTANREAVVKTGDMVEGRYRVIKTLGAGGMGTVYLAEHALIKRRVAMKILHPDLATDSDVIERFMNEARAAGTLDG
;
A
#
# COMPACT_ATOMS: atom_id res chain seq x y z
N MET A 1 9.58 0.37 -6.74
CA MET A 1 8.68 1.45 -6.24
C MET A 1 7.45 0.91 -5.51
N VAL A 2 7.37 1.12 -4.19
CA VAL A 2 6.23 0.76 -3.32
C VAL A 2 5.35 1.99 -3.09
N ILE A 3 4.03 1.85 -3.26
CA ILE A 3 3.08 2.95 -3.00
C ILE A 3 2.41 2.73 -1.64
N MET A 4 2.32 3.78 -0.85
CA MET A 4 1.79 3.78 0.50
C MET A 4 0.40 4.42 0.54
N GLY A 5 -0.57 3.73 1.13
CA GLY A 5 -1.90 4.27 1.39
C GLY A 5 -2.34 3.96 2.82
N VAL A 6 -3.20 4.82 3.37
CA VAL A 6 -3.88 4.56 4.64
C VAL A 6 -5.37 4.48 4.34
N THR A 7 -6.03 3.41 4.80
CA THR A 7 -7.50 3.34 4.76
C THR A 7 -8.06 4.01 6.01
N ALA A 8 -8.97 4.98 5.82
CA ALA A 8 -9.58 5.72 6.91
C ALA A 8 -10.73 4.96 7.61
N ASN A 9 -11.16 3.82 7.07
CA ASN A 9 -12.32 3.08 7.58
C ASN A 9 -11.91 1.73 8.17
N ARG A 10 -12.34 1.48 9.41
CA ARG A 10 -11.93 0.37 10.29
C ARG A 10 -12.20 -1.04 9.74
N GLU A 11 -13.12 -1.17 8.79
CA GLU A 11 -13.50 -2.46 8.21
C GLU A 11 -13.23 -2.55 6.69
N ALA A 12 -12.70 -1.49 6.09
CA ALA A 12 -12.53 -1.43 4.64
C ALA A 12 -11.27 -2.21 4.22
N VAL A 13 -11.42 -3.52 4.07
CA VAL A 13 -10.49 -4.36 3.34
C VAL A 13 -10.56 -3.96 1.87
N VAL A 14 -9.44 -3.50 1.32
CA VAL A 14 -9.33 -3.19 -0.11
C VAL A 14 -9.48 -4.46 -0.93
N LYS A 15 -10.38 -4.43 -1.91
CA LYS A 15 -10.73 -5.57 -2.77
C LYS A 15 -10.13 -5.40 -4.16
N THR A 16 -10.00 -6.52 -4.87
CA THR A 16 -9.69 -6.50 -6.30
C THR A 16 -10.72 -5.65 -7.06
N GLY A 17 -10.23 -4.77 -7.92
CA GLY A 17 -11.04 -3.82 -8.69
C GLY A 17 -11.13 -2.42 -8.06
N ASP A 18 -10.87 -2.30 -6.75
CA ASP A 18 -10.95 -1.01 -6.06
C ASP A 18 -9.92 -0.01 -6.60
N MET A 19 -10.32 1.25 -6.58
CA MET A 19 -9.46 2.38 -6.98
C MET A 19 -8.89 3.05 -5.73
N VAL A 20 -7.58 2.99 -5.58
CA VAL A 20 -6.86 3.68 -4.49
C VAL A 20 -6.40 5.04 -4.99
N GLU A 21 -6.77 6.09 -4.24
CA GLU A 21 -6.53 7.50 -4.56
C GLU A 21 -6.98 7.90 -5.98
N GLY A 22 -7.93 7.18 -6.57
CA GLY A 22 -8.38 7.38 -7.95
C GLY A 22 -7.32 7.06 -9.02
N ARG A 23 -6.12 6.61 -8.65
CA ARG A 23 -4.97 6.45 -9.56
C ARG A 23 -4.60 5.01 -9.83
N TYR A 24 -4.84 4.14 -8.86
CA TYR A 24 -4.34 2.77 -8.89
C TYR A 24 -5.49 1.78 -8.74
N ARG A 25 -5.63 0.88 -9.70
CA ARG A 25 -6.58 -0.21 -9.63
C ARG A 25 -5.94 -1.41 -8.95
N VAL A 26 -6.58 -1.93 -7.91
CA VAL A 26 -6.13 -3.14 -7.22
C VAL A 26 -6.40 -4.34 -8.11
N ILE A 27 -5.38 -5.15 -8.34
CA ILE A 27 -5.45 -6.36 -9.16
C ILE A 27 -5.62 -7.59 -8.28
N LYS A 28 -4.79 -7.74 -7.24
CA LYS A 28 -4.88 -8.84 -6.27
C LYS A 28 -4.07 -8.55 -5.01
N THR A 29 -4.35 -9.27 -3.94
CA THR A 29 -3.51 -9.32 -2.74
C THR A 29 -2.23 -10.09 -3.04
N LEU A 30 -1.09 -9.56 -2.60
CA LEU A 30 0.23 -10.22 -2.64
C LEU A 30 0.60 -10.84 -1.30
N GLY A 31 0.17 -10.24 -0.20
CA GLY A 31 0.36 -10.79 1.15
C GLY A 31 -0.19 -9.87 2.23
N ALA A 32 -0.43 -10.41 3.41
CA ALA A 32 -0.86 -9.66 4.59
C ALA A 32 0.08 -9.98 5.75
N GLY A 33 0.35 -8.98 6.60
CA GLY A 33 1.17 -9.12 7.79
C GLY A 33 0.74 -8.15 8.88
N GLY A 34 1.49 -8.14 9.99
CA GLY A 34 1.11 -7.37 11.19
C GLY A 34 0.89 -5.88 10.92
N MET A 35 1.68 -5.26 10.06
CA MET A 35 1.58 -3.82 9.76
C MET A 35 0.49 -3.45 8.74
N GLY A 36 0.06 -4.39 7.90
CA GLY A 36 -0.82 -4.08 6.78
C GLY A 36 -0.83 -5.13 5.69
N THR A 37 -1.49 -4.80 4.59
CA THR A 37 -1.67 -5.68 3.43
C THR A 37 -0.99 -5.11 2.19
N VAL A 38 -0.29 -5.95 1.46
CA VAL A 38 0.38 -5.64 0.20
C VAL A 38 -0.49 -6.12 -0.96
N TYR A 39 -0.73 -5.23 -1.91
CA TYR A 39 -1.52 -5.48 -3.11
C TYR A 39 -0.66 -5.27 -4.36
N LEU A 40 -0.95 -6.06 -5.40
CA LEU A 40 -0.57 -5.71 -6.75
C LEU A 40 -1.60 -4.72 -7.28
N ALA A 41 -1.14 -3.55 -7.68
CA ALA A 41 -1.99 -2.54 -8.28
C ALA A 41 -1.44 -2.10 -9.64
N GLU A 42 -2.30 -1.56 -10.49
CA GLU A 42 -1.94 -0.98 -11.79
C GLU A 42 -2.30 0.50 -11.81
N HIS A 43 -1.34 1.35 -12.17
CA HIS A 43 -1.59 2.76 -12.41
C HIS A 43 -2.52 2.91 -13.63
N ALA A 44 -3.69 3.52 -13.44
CA ALA A 44 -4.75 3.56 -14.44
C ALA A 44 -4.34 4.22 -15.76
N LEU A 45 -3.60 5.34 -15.69
CA LEU A 45 -3.10 6.08 -16.84
C LEU A 45 -1.93 5.40 -17.57
N ILE A 46 -0.83 5.13 -16.86
CA ILE A 46 0.42 4.66 -17.49
C ILE A 46 0.54 3.12 -17.56
N LYS A 47 -0.47 2.37 -17.09
CA LYS A 47 -0.52 0.89 -17.10
C LYS A 47 0.67 0.20 -16.42
N ARG A 48 1.36 0.90 -15.51
CA ARG A 48 2.48 0.36 -14.75
C ARG A 48 1.97 -0.38 -13.52
N ARG A 49 2.44 -1.62 -13.33
CA ARG A 49 2.17 -2.40 -12.12
C ARG A 49 3.10 -2.01 -10.98
N VAL A 50 2.56 -1.94 -9.78
CA VAL A 50 3.26 -1.55 -8.55
C VAL A 50 2.82 -2.45 -7.39
N ALA A 51 3.73 -2.66 -6.45
CA ALA A 51 3.37 -3.19 -5.14
C ALA A 51 2.89 -2.02 -4.26
N MET A 52 1.71 -2.16 -3.66
CA MET A 52 1.10 -1.14 -2.82
C MET A 52 0.86 -1.71 -1.44
N LYS A 53 1.48 -1.15 -0.41
CA LYS A 53 1.26 -1.57 0.98
C LYS A 53 0.31 -0.57 1.64
N ILE A 54 -0.76 -1.10 2.23
CA ILE A 54 -1.78 -0.32 2.92
C ILE A 54 -1.74 -0.71 4.39
N LEU A 55 -1.53 0.28 5.26
CA LEU A 55 -1.48 0.07 6.71
C LEU A 55 -2.87 -0.22 7.27
N HIS A 56 -2.93 -1.08 8.29
CA HIS A 56 -4.17 -1.24 9.07
C HIS A 56 -4.48 0.05 9.83
N PRO A 57 -5.76 0.46 9.90
CA PRO A 57 -6.15 1.73 10.51
C PRO A 57 -5.76 1.82 11.99
N ASP A 58 -5.73 0.70 12.71
CA ASP A 58 -5.32 0.63 14.12
C ASP A 58 -3.84 0.95 14.35
N LEU A 59 -3.03 0.88 13.29
CA LEU A 59 -1.60 1.19 13.31
C LEU A 59 -1.28 2.54 12.65
N ALA A 60 -2.25 3.17 12.00
CA ALA A 60 -2.08 4.45 11.33
C ALA A 60 -1.99 5.63 12.30
N THR A 61 -2.24 5.41 13.60
CA THR A 61 -2.08 6.41 14.67
C THR A 61 -0.78 6.25 15.45
N ASP A 62 -0.03 5.18 15.24
CA ASP A 62 1.24 4.92 15.91
C ASP A 62 2.40 5.47 15.08
N SER A 63 3.07 6.49 15.62
CA SER A 63 4.19 7.17 14.96
C SER A 63 5.36 6.25 14.67
N ASP A 64 5.63 5.26 15.53
CA ASP A 64 6.75 4.33 15.35
C ASP A 64 6.47 3.35 14.21
N VAL A 65 5.20 2.96 14.04
CA VAL A 65 4.78 2.12 12.92
C VAL A 65 4.85 2.88 11.62
N ILE A 66 4.42 4.15 11.60
CA ILE A 66 4.56 5.02 10.44
C ILE A 66 6.04 5.18 10.08
N GLU A 67 6.92 5.39 11.06
CA GLU A 67 8.35 5.57 10.81
C GLU A 67 9.00 4.30 10.24
N ARG A 68 8.74 3.13 10.84
CA ARG A 68 9.23 1.84 10.33
C ARG A 68 8.72 1.58 8.91
N PHE A 69 7.45 1.89 8.67
CA PHE A 69 6.84 1.76 7.36
C PHE A 69 7.54 2.66 6.33
N MET A 70 7.74 3.94 6.64
CA MET A 70 8.48 4.87 5.78
C MET A 70 9.92 4.42 5.51
N ASN A 71 10.59 3.85 6.51
CA ASN A 71 11.93 3.30 6.34
C ASN A 71 11.97 2.10 5.38
N GLU A 72 10.95 1.23 5.40
CA GLU A 72 10.81 0.14 4.42
C GLU A 72 10.58 0.65 3.00
N ALA A 73 9.73 1.67 2.79
CA ALA A 73 9.56 2.23 1.44
C ALA A 73 10.83 2.89 0.92
N ARG A 74 11.57 3.60 1.78
CA ARG A 74 12.87 4.18 1.41
C ARG A 74 13.83 3.07 0.97
N ALA A 75 13.97 2.01 1.76
CA ALA A 75 14.82 0.88 1.41
C ALA A 75 14.40 0.20 0.09
N ALA A 76 13.10 0.03 -0.14
CA ALA A 76 12.57 -0.58 -1.36
C ALA A 76 12.60 0.34 -2.60
N GLY A 77 12.66 1.66 -2.41
CA GLY A 77 12.78 2.65 -3.47
C GLY A 77 14.22 2.82 -3.98
N THR A 78 15.21 2.56 -3.12
CA THR A 78 16.65 2.68 -3.47
C THR A 78 17.16 1.49 -4.28
N LEU A 79 16.39 0.40 -4.42
CA LEU A 79 16.77 -0.79 -5.17
C LEU A 79 16.47 -0.71 -6.69
N ASP A 80 15.90 0.40 -7.17
CA ASP A 80 15.64 0.68 -8.59
C ASP A 80 16.60 1.79 -9.12
N GLY A 81 17.92 1.64 -8.88
CA GLY A 81 18.99 2.50 -9.38
C GLY A 81 19.84 1.83 -10.45
#